data_AF-A0AAU1F9N2-F1
#
_entry.id   AF-A0AAU1F9N2-F1
#
_cell.length_a   1.000
_cell.length_b   1.000
_cell.length_c   1.000
_cell.angle_alpha   90.00
_cell.angle_beta   90.00
_cell.angle_gamma   90.00
#
_symmetry.space_group_name_H-M   'P 1'
#
loop_
_entity.id
_entity.type
_entity.pdbx_description
1 polymer ?
#
loop_
_entity_poly.entity_id
_entity_poly.type
_entity_poly.pdbx_seq_one_letter_code
_entity_poly.pdbx_strand_id
1 'polypeptide(L)'
;MAQNTADDTAAEYEEALQGLGLGLALTELRRQRGAPSFDRIRVRGVKLFGEKGACAKATQSKVFAGRQFISLDKLIWLVLTLLSWDENGMEYQPFERRHVPPTVLESWRQQWFALDALRTARRGRVTEAEDTTPAHIPDPDTTVSPLDSQPTLRDVPPLPRKGRRPLISRAQEGRVREHSRLDYEWFSAQVYGSTSNVKILDICSDLFGPQFSERFFRGVRSATENGARVQILLLGPDSFAISLLNHEEGESSADIRRDIMRNLRTLYSLARRLGEDSRPLFEVRLCSTPLGMTLYRWGDRSLVSFPALGRPSGNGVQLEVVAKSAFGAFVEQGFDELWLRSTPLERFTHASVTLVDAAGGRREFSCRFVAVEYCVYVTGPDLLSYMAGHRFDQLSV
;
A
#
# COMPACT_ATOMS: atom_id res chain seq x y z
N MET A 1 -28.46 -21.83 -0.38
CA MET A 1 -27.32 -21.11 -1.02
C MET A 1 -26.79 -19.94 -0.18
N ALA A 2 -27.59 -19.26 0.66
CA ALA A 2 -27.10 -18.19 1.54
C ALA A 2 -26.20 -18.66 2.70
N GLN A 3 -26.45 -19.85 3.27
CA GLN A 3 -25.63 -20.39 4.38
C GLN A 3 -24.14 -20.58 4.03
N ASN A 4 -23.83 -21.10 2.83
CA ASN A 4 -22.44 -21.38 2.44
C ASN A 4 -21.58 -20.10 2.33
N THR A 5 -22.16 -18.98 1.89
CA THR A 5 -21.40 -17.72 1.74
C THR A 5 -21.07 -17.03 3.07
N ALA A 6 -21.86 -17.28 4.12
CA ALA A 6 -21.59 -16.76 5.46
C ALA A 6 -20.50 -17.56 6.20
N ASP A 7 -20.44 -18.87 5.98
CA ASP A 7 -19.38 -19.73 6.53
C ASP A 7 -18.03 -19.51 5.83
N ASP A 8 -18.04 -19.35 4.50
CA ASP A 8 -16.82 -19.06 3.72
C ASP A 8 -16.17 -17.73 4.16
N THR A 9 -16.97 -16.70 4.44
CA THR A 9 -16.47 -15.39 4.89
C THR A 9 -16.03 -15.34 6.36
N ALA A 10 -16.58 -16.22 7.20
CA ALA A 10 -16.09 -16.41 8.56
C ALA A 10 -14.71 -17.08 8.56
N ALA A 11 -14.54 -18.09 7.70
CA ALA A 11 -13.25 -18.73 7.46
C ALA A 11 -12.23 -17.75 6.86
N GLU A 12 -12.60 -16.95 5.86
CA GLU A 12 -11.73 -15.92 5.25
C GLU A 12 -11.33 -14.83 6.25
N TYR A 13 -12.20 -14.40 7.17
CA TYR A 13 -11.84 -13.42 8.19
C TYR A 13 -10.94 -14.00 9.27
N GLU A 14 -11.15 -15.25 9.68
CA GLU A 14 -10.25 -15.94 10.59
C GLU A 14 -8.91 -16.23 9.92
N GLU A 15 -8.90 -16.62 8.65
CA GLU A 15 -7.72 -16.79 7.82
C GLU A 15 -7.04 -15.43 7.57
N ALA A 16 -7.77 -14.33 7.43
CA ALA A 16 -7.22 -12.99 7.32
C ALA A 16 -6.65 -12.49 8.66
N LEU A 17 -7.28 -12.81 9.80
CA LEU A 17 -6.71 -12.54 11.12
C LEU A 17 -5.45 -13.36 11.40
N GLN A 18 -5.37 -14.58 10.85
CA GLN A 18 -4.20 -15.45 10.92
C GLN A 18 -3.14 -15.10 9.85
N GLY A 19 -3.57 -14.63 8.68
CA GLY A 19 -2.78 -14.51 7.43
C GLY A 19 -2.38 -13.09 7.05
N LEU A 20 -3.16 -12.05 7.40
CA LEU A 20 -2.72 -10.64 7.35
C LEU A 20 -1.79 -10.29 8.51
N GLY A 21 -1.43 -11.27 9.33
CA GLY A 21 -0.17 -11.24 10.03
C GLY A 21 -0.08 -10.28 11.20
N LEU A 22 -1.15 -9.64 11.69
CA LEU A 22 -1.02 -8.75 12.85
C LEU A 22 -0.59 -9.53 14.12
N GLY A 23 -1.19 -10.69 14.37
CA GLY A 23 -0.80 -11.58 15.48
C GLY A 23 0.61 -12.16 15.30
N LEU A 24 0.93 -12.60 14.08
CA LEU A 24 2.25 -13.12 13.71
C LEU A 24 3.33 -12.04 13.80
N ALA A 25 3.10 -10.86 13.24
CA ALA A 25 4.01 -9.72 13.30
C ALA A 25 4.22 -9.28 14.76
N LEU A 26 3.18 -9.24 15.60
CA LEU A 26 3.35 -8.93 17.02
C LEU A 26 4.18 -10.00 17.74
N THR A 27 3.95 -11.27 17.40
CA THR A 27 4.71 -12.41 17.94
C THR A 27 6.18 -12.35 17.51
N GLU A 28 6.44 -12.02 16.25
CA GLU A 28 7.76 -11.86 15.69
C GLU A 28 8.48 -10.66 16.29
N LEU A 29 7.82 -9.50 16.36
CA LEU A 29 8.35 -8.33 17.08
C LEU A 29 8.66 -8.68 18.53
N ARG A 30 7.79 -9.43 19.22
CA ARG A 30 8.06 -9.88 20.59
C ARG A 30 9.28 -10.80 20.65
N ARG A 31 9.44 -11.72 19.71
CA ARG A 31 10.61 -12.62 19.60
C ARG A 31 11.90 -11.82 19.40
N GLN A 32 11.90 -10.85 18.47
CA GLN A 32 13.00 -9.93 18.20
C GLN A 32 13.37 -9.04 19.39
N ARG A 33 12.51 -8.98 20.42
CA ARG A 33 12.67 -8.14 21.61
C ARG A 33 12.92 -8.96 22.88
N GLY A 34 13.49 -10.16 22.72
CA GLY A 34 13.80 -11.09 23.81
C GLY A 34 12.59 -11.83 24.41
N ALA A 35 11.48 -11.91 23.67
CA ALA A 35 10.27 -12.67 24.01
C ALA A 35 9.65 -12.38 25.41
N PRO A 36 9.55 -11.10 25.86
CA PRO A 36 9.06 -10.77 27.20
C PRO A 36 7.69 -11.39 27.47
N SER A 37 7.44 -11.86 28.69
CA SER A 37 6.13 -12.44 29.04
C SER A 37 5.02 -11.39 28.96
N PHE A 38 3.77 -11.80 28.73
CA PHE A 38 2.63 -10.86 28.68
C PHE A 38 2.46 -10.04 29.97
N ASP A 39 2.85 -10.58 31.12
CA ASP A 39 2.86 -9.83 32.39
C ASP A 39 3.92 -8.74 32.36
N ARG A 40 5.15 -9.04 31.91
CA ARG A 40 6.20 -8.04 31.72
C ARG A 40 5.80 -6.98 30.70
N ILE A 41 5.15 -7.38 29.61
CA ILE A 41 4.59 -6.46 28.61
C ILE A 41 3.60 -5.50 29.26
N ARG A 42 2.63 -6.02 30.02
CA ARG A 42 1.64 -5.19 30.72
C ARG A 42 2.30 -4.23 31.71
N VAL A 43 3.14 -4.75 32.62
CA VAL A 43 3.78 -3.96 33.68
C VAL A 43 4.60 -2.83 33.08
N ARG A 44 5.40 -3.12 32.05
CA ARG A 44 6.22 -2.12 31.38
C ARG A 44 5.39 -1.09 30.63
N GLY A 45 4.38 -1.50 29.88
CA GLY A 45 3.53 -0.56 29.14
C GLY A 45 2.74 0.38 30.07
N VAL A 46 2.30 -0.12 31.24
CA VAL A 46 1.67 0.73 32.27
C VAL A 46 2.69 1.72 32.86
N LYS A 47 3.92 1.27 33.13
CA LYS A 47 5.00 2.14 33.61
C LYS A 47 5.33 3.26 32.60
N LEU A 48 5.30 2.97 31.30
CA LEU A 48 5.66 3.93 30.24
C LEU A 48 4.52 4.88 29.85
N PHE A 49 3.28 4.40 29.81
CA PHE A 49 2.16 5.13 29.20
C PHE A 49 0.96 5.33 30.14
N GLY A 50 1.06 4.86 31.38
CA GLY A 50 -0.03 4.84 32.34
C GLY A 50 -1.01 3.68 32.11
N GLU A 51 -1.97 3.54 33.03
CA GLU A 51 -2.96 2.46 32.99
C GLU A 51 -4.06 2.68 31.95
N LYS A 52 -4.30 3.95 31.57
CA LYS A 52 -5.34 4.32 30.61
C LYS A 52 -4.98 3.83 29.20
N GLY A 53 -5.70 2.82 28.74
CA GLY A 53 -5.46 2.19 27.43
C GLY A 53 -4.60 0.93 27.48
N ALA A 54 -4.14 0.52 28.66
CA ALA A 54 -3.37 -0.71 28.83
C ALA A 54 -4.16 -1.94 28.38
N CYS A 55 -3.46 -2.85 27.70
CA CYS A 55 -4.06 -4.10 27.24
C CYS A 55 -4.00 -5.15 28.37
N ALA A 56 -5.14 -5.76 28.72
CA ALA A 56 -5.18 -6.84 29.72
C ALA A 56 -4.45 -8.09 29.20
N LYS A 57 -3.82 -8.86 30.09
CA LYS A 57 -3.04 -10.07 29.75
C LYS A 57 -3.81 -11.04 28.85
N ALA A 58 -5.08 -11.31 29.20
CA ALA A 58 -5.94 -12.19 28.42
C ALA A 58 -6.19 -11.66 26.99
N THR A 59 -6.36 -10.34 26.84
CA THR A 59 -6.48 -9.69 25.53
C THR A 59 -5.18 -9.78 24.75
N GLN A 60 -4.03 -9.53 25.38
CA GLN A 60 -2.72 -9.66 24.72
C GLN A 60 -2.54 -11.08 24.15
N SER A 61 -2.76 -12.11 24.97
CA SER A 61 -2.63 -13.50 24.51
C SER A 61 -3.51 -13.79 23.28
N LYS A 62 -4.77 -13.36 23.30
CA LYS A 62 -5.69 -13.53 22.15
C LYS A 62 -5.24 -12.75 20.91
N VAL A 63 -4.75 -11.52 21.08
CA VAL A 63 -4.26 -10.69 19.96
C VAL A 63 -3.04 -11.33 19.31
N PHE A 64 -2.06 -11.77 20.09
CA PHE A 64 -0.85 -12.41 19.59
C PHE A 64 -1.14 -13.74 18.90
N ALA A 65 -2.14 -14.47 19.39
CA ALA A 65 -2.64 -15.68 18.74
C ALA A 65 -3.50 -15.40 17.48
N GLY A 66 -3.67 -14.13 17.07
CA GLY A 66 -4.54 -13.76 15.94
C GLY A 66 -6.04 -13.96 16.20
N ARG A 67 -6.45 -14.22 17.45
CA ARG A 67 -7.84 -14.55 17.80
C ARG A 67 -8.69 -13.34 18.18
N GLN A 68 -8.10 -12.17 18.32
CA GLN A 68 -8.82 -10.97 18.74
C GLN A 68 -8.30 -9.72 18.05
N PHE A 69 -9.21 -8.97 17.43
CA PHE A 69 -8.96 -7.64 16.92
C PHE A 69 -9.04 -6.58 18.05
N ILE A 70 -8.14 -5.60 18.04
CA ILE A 70 -8.07 -4.51 19.04
C ILE A 70 -8.14 -3.14 18.36
N SER A 71 -8.36 -2.07 19.12
CA SER A 71 -8.31 -0.70 18.58
C SER A 71 -6.89 -0.30 18.19
N LEU A 72 -6.77 0.65 17.26
CA LEU A 72 -5.47 1.17 16.81
C LEU A 72 -4.62 1.66 17.99
N ASP A 73 -5.20 2.42 18.92
CA ASP A 73 -4.48 2.91 20.10
C ASP A 73 -3.87 1.78 20.95
N LYS A 74 -4.59 0.65 21.09
CA LYS A 74 -4.09 -0.52 21.84
C LYS A 74 -2.99 -1.25 21.07
N LEU A 75 -3.08 -1.30 19.74
CA LEU A 75 -2.02 -1.85 18.90
C LEU A 75 -0.75 -1.00 19.04
N ILE A 76 -0.86 0.31 18.85
CA ILE A 76 0.28 1.23 18.97
C ILE A 76 0.87 1.18 20.38
N TRP A 77 0.03 1.08 21.42
CA TRP A 77 0.50 0.86 22.78
C TRP A 77 1.32 -0.44 22.92
N LEU A 78 0.88 -1.55 22.34
CA LEU A 78 1.61 -2.82 22.38
C LEU A 78 2.94 -2.73 21.64
N VAL A 79 2.93 -2.20 20.42
CA VAL A 79 4.13 -2.04 19.59
C VAL A 79 5.16 -1.17 20.29
N LEU A 80 4.76 0.01 20.77
CA LEU A 80 5.67 0.91 21.50
C LEU A 80 6.20 0.30 22.79
N THR A 81 5.37 -0.49 23.48
CA THR A 81 5.81 -1.23 24.66
C THR A 81 6.87 -2.25 24.27
N LEU A 82 6.65 -3.06 23.23
CA LEU A 82 7.60 -4.05 22.72
C LEU A 82 8.92 -3.42 22.25
N LEU A 83 8.87 -2.27 21.61
CA LEU A 83 10.06 -1.51 21.19
C LEU A 83 10.85 -0.91 22.37
N SER A 84 10.35 -1.02 23.61
CA SER A 84 11.08 -0.61 24.82
C SER A 84 12.03 -1.69 25.38
N TRP A 85 12.07 -2.87 24.76
CA TRP A 85 13.12 -3.87 24.99
C TRP A 85 14.14 -3.84 23.85
N ASP A 86 15.37 -4.18 24.17
CA ASP A 86 16.38 -4.49 23.17
C ASP A 86 16.22 -5.93 22.65
N GLU A 87 17.12 -6.33 21.76
CA GLU A 87 17.15 -7.68 21.17
C GLU A 87 17.42 -8.80 22.20
N ASN A 88 18.06 -8.46 23.32
CA ASN A 88 18.38 -9.39 24.40
C ASN A 88 17.26 -9.48 25.47
N GLY A 89 16.16 -8.73 25.31
CA GLY A 89 15.07 -8.68 26.28
C GLY A 89 15.37 -7.84 27.52
N MET A 90 16.42 -7.02 27.47
CA MET A 90 16.74 -6.05 28.49
C MET A 90 15.91 -4.78 28.26
N GLU A 91 15.45 -4.19 29.35
CA GLU A 91 14.64 -2.97 29.28
C GLU A 91 15.54 -1.79 28.87
N TYR A 92 15.25 -1.24 27.70
CA TYR A 92 15.92 -0.05 27.19
C TYR A 92 15.28 1.22 27.78
N GLN A 93 16.06 2.28 28.02
CA GLN A 93 15.50 3.54 28.56
C GLN A 93 14.43 4.13 27.63
N PRO A 94 13.43 4.86 28.16
CA PRO A 94 12.27 5.25 27.36
C PRO A 94 12.68 6.15 26.20
N PHE A 95 12.40 5.73 24.97
CA PHE A 95 12.23 6.68 23.89
C PHE A 95 11.05 7.57 24.26
N GLU A 96 11.24 8.88 24.36
CA GLU A 96 10.09 9.78 24.27
C GLU A 96 9.37 9.45 22.96
N ARG A 97 8.03 9.42 22.95
CA ARG A 97 7.19 9.03 21.79
C ARG A 97 7.60 9.68 20.45
N ARG A 98 8.35 10.78 20.48
CA ARG A 98 8.86 11.55 19.34
C ARG A 98 10.07 10.90 18.65
N HIS A 99 10.75 9.96 19.29
CA HIS A 99 12.00 9.36 18.77
C HIS A 99 11.79 8.04 18.02
N VAL A 100 10.61 7.45 18.05
CA VAL A 100 10.30 6.31 17.18
C VAL A 100 10.11 6.85 15.77
N PRO A 101 10.89 6.40 14.77
CA PRO A 101 10.73 6.87 13.40
C PRO A 101 9.27 6.69 12.96
N PRO A 102 8.61 7.73 12.40
CA PRO A 102 7.21 7.64 11.98
C PRO A 102 6.93 6.45 11.06
N THR A 103 7.93 6.07 10.26
CA THR A 103 7.90 4.93 9.34
C THR A 103 7.66 3.59 10.02
N VAL A 104 8.20 3.37 11.23
CA VAL A 104 8.01 2.11 11.97
C VAL A 104 6.56 1.95 12.38
N LEU A 105 5.92 3.02 12.87
CA LEU A 105 4.52 2.95 13.29
C LEU A 105 3.56 2.92 12.10
N GLU A 106 3.98 3.39 10.93
CA GLU A 106 3.12 3.49 9.76
C GLU A 106 2.77 2.11 9.18
N SER A 107 3.71 1.17 9.15
CA SER A 107 3.41 -0.21 8.71
C SER A 107 2.37 -0.88 9.61
N TRP A 108 2.45 -0.67 10.93
CA TRP A 108 1.45 -1.18 11.88
C TRP A 108 0.08 -0.52 11.70
N ARG A 109 0.03 0.79 11.39
CA ARG A 109 -1.22 1.49 11.07
C ARG A 109 -1.84 0.92 9.80
N GLN A 110 -1.04 0.74 8.75
CA GLN A 110 -1.49 0.18 7.48
C GLN A 110 -2.08 -1.22 7.66
N GLN A 111 -1.38 -2.12 8.35
CA GLN A 111 -1.89 -3.46 8.66
C GLN A 111 -3.18 -3.42 9.47
N TRP A 112 -3.25 -2.52 10.47
CA TRP A 112 -4.46 -2.36 11.27
C TRP A 112 -5.65 -1.87 10.45
N PHE A 113 -5.45 -0.89 9.57
CA PHE A 113 -6.50 -0.36 8.71
C PHE A 113 -6.99 -1.42 7.70
N ALA A 114 -6.09 -2.24 7.16
CA ALA A 114 -6.46 -3.35 6.29
C ALA A 114 -7.37 -4.35 7.02
N LEU A 115 -7.02 -4.73 8.26
CA LEU A 115 -7.85 -5.63 9.07
C LEU A 115 -9.18 -5.00 9.51
N ASP A 116 -9.20 -3.70 9.83
CA ASP A 116 -10.42 -2.99 10.20
C ASP A 116 -11.38 -2.89 9.01
N ALA A 117 -10.85 -2.73 7.80
CA ALA A 117 -11.64 -2.73 6.56
C ALA A 117 -12.36 -4.07 6.37
N LEU A 118 -11.65 -5.20 6.51
CA LEU A 118 -12.24 -6.54 6.39
C LEU A 118 -13.28 -6.81 7.49
N ARG A 119 -12.97 -6.43 8.73
CA ARG A 119 -13.90 -6.56 9.85
C ARG A 119 -15.19 -5.76 9.61
N THR A 120 -15.06 -4.57 9.05
CA THR A 120 -16.19 -3.69 8.75
C THR A 120 -17.03 -4.23 7.60
N ALA A 121 -16.40 -4.76 6.55
CA ALA A 121 -17.09 -5.40 5.42
C ALA A 121 -17.97 -6.57 5.89
N ARG A 122 -17.47 -7.41 6.82
CA ARG A 122 -18.24 -8.51 7.41
C ARG A 122 -19.48 -8.03 8.16
N ARG A 123 -19.36 -6.94 8.94
CA ARG A 123 -20.49 -6.40 9.71
C ARG A 123 -21.60 -5.85 8.84
N GLY A 124 -21.27 -5.25 7.69
CA GLY A 124 -22.27 -4.71 6.76
C GLY A 124 -23.17 -5.79 6.14
N ARG A 125 -22.64 -6.97 5.83
CA ARG A 125 -23.41 -8.07 5.21
C ARG A 125 -24.43 -8.71 6.15
N VAL A 126 -24.11 -8.82 7.43
CA VAL A 126 -25.05 -9.40 8.42
C VAL A 126 -26.32 -8.55 8.54
N THR A 127 -26.19 -7.23 8.39
CA THR A 127 -27.33 -6.30 8.46
C THR A 127 -28.18 -6.33 7.19
N GLU A 128 -27.61 -6.57 6.00
CA GLU A 128 -28.39 -6.71 4.75
C GLU A 128 -29.16 -8.05 4.68
N ALA A 129 -28.66 -9.12 5.30
CA ALA A 129 -29.33 -10.42 5.31
C ALA A 129 -30.58 -10.47 6.22
N GLU A 130 -30.68 -9.61 7.22
CA GLU A 130 -31.82 -9.53 8.13
C GLU A 130 -32.96 -8.63 7.62
N ASP A 131 -32.72 -7.79 6.60
CA ASP A 131 -33.73 -6.83 6.08
C ASP A 131 -34.56 -7.38 4.89
N THR A 132 -34.34 -8.63 4.49
CA THR A 132 -35.23 -9.37 3.58
C THR A 132 -36.27 -10.20 4.35
N THR A 133 -37.08 -9.54 5.17
CA THR A 133 -38.37 -10.09 5.59
C THR A 133 -39.42 -9.62 4.57
N PRO A 134 -40.17 -10.51 3.89
CA PRO A 134 -41.18 -10.08 2.94
C PRO A 134 -42.25 -9.24 3.65
N ALA A 135 -42.50 -8.03 3.13
CA ALA A 135 -43.60 -7.20 3.56
C ALA A 135 -44.92 -7.99 3.46
N HIS A 136 -45.52 -8.28 4.61
CA HIS A 136 -46.85 -8.84 4.71
C HIS A 136 -47.83 -7.76 4.22
N ILE A 137 -48.47 -8.04 3.07
CA ILE A 137 -49.55 -7.24 2.50
C ILE A 137 -50.76 -7.38 3.44
N PRO A 138 -51.31 -6.30 4.01
CA PRO A 138 -52.57 -6.38 4.76
C PRO A 138 -53.74 -6.29 3.78
N ASP A 139 -54.65 -7.27 3.87
CA ASP A 139 -55.98 -7.20 3.24
C ASP A 139 -56.92 -6.24 4.02
N PRO A 140 -57.88 -5.59 3.33
CA PRO A 140 -58.82 -4.66 3.94
C PRO A 140 -60.12 -5.34 4.44
N ASP A 141 -60.82 -4.61 5.33
CA ASP A 141 -62.13 -4.87 5.96
C ASP A 141 -62.16 -5.93 7.08
N THR A 142 -62.42 -5.58 8.35
CA THR A 142 -63.79 -5.26 8.83
C THR A 142 -63.76 -4.61 10.24
N THR A 143 -64.23 -3.36 10.31
CA THR A 143 -65.20 -2.72 11.25
C THR A 143 -65.29 -2.97 12.79
N VAL A 144 -65.30 -1.83 13.53
CA VAL A 144 -66.03 -1.41 14.79
C VAL A 144 -65.43 -1.60 16.22
N SER A 145 -64.86 -0.49 16.76
CA SER A 145 -65.13 0.29 18.03
C SER A 145 -65.09 -0.35 19.46
N PRO A 146 -65.15 0.44 20.58
CA PRO A 146 -64.43 1.68 21.01
C PRO A 146 -63.97 1.68 22.51
N LEU A 147 -63.44 2.83 22.99
CA LEU A 147 -63.11 3.27 24.39
C LEU A 147 -61.84 2.61 25.02
N ASP A 148 -60.94 3.30 25.73
CA ASP A 148 -61.11 4.45 26.62
C ASP A 148 -59.76 5.18 26.94
N SER A 149 -59.83 6.50 27.10
CA SER A 149 -59.12 7.39 28.06
C SER A 149 -57.58 7.47 28.20
N GLN A 150 -57.08 8.72 28.00
CA GLN A 150 -55.77 9.36 28.31
C GLN A 150 -55.46 9.45 29.85
N PRO A 151 -54.36 10.07 30.41
CA PRO A 151 -53.33 10.98 29.81
C PRO A 151 -51.83 10.88 30.28
N THR A 152 -50.97 11.45 29.42
CA THR A 152 -49.70 12.21 29.55
C THR A 152 -48.77 12.09 30.77
N LEU A 153 -47.44 11.98 30.52
CA LEU A 153 -46.44 12.84 31.19
C LEU A 153 -45.06 12.92 30.46
N ARG A 154 -44.75 14.15 30.00
CA ARG A 154 -43.44 14.85 29.89
C ARG A 154 -42.38 14.45 28.86
N ASP A 155 -42.24 15.39 27.93
CA ASP A 155 -41.07 15.75 27.12
C ASP A 155 -39.77 15.94 27.93
N VAL A 156 -38.69 15.31 27.46
CA VAL A 156 -37.32 15.86 27.46
C VAL A 156 -36.63 15.38 26.18
N PRO A 157 -36.22 16.27 25.24
CA PRO A 157 -35.41 15.85 24.11
C PRO A 157 -33.93 15.71 24.55
N PRO A 158 -33.25 14.57 24.31
CA PRO A 158 -31.82 14.51 24.58
C PRO A 158 -31.04 15.28 23.50
N LEU A 159 -30.19 16.20 23.95
CA LEU A 159 -29.20 16.93 23.16
C LEU A 159 -28.37 16.00 22.27
N PRO A 160 -27.92 16.45 21.08
CA PRO A 160 -27.08 15.65 20.21
C PRO A 160 -25.71 15.46 20.87
N ARG A 161 -25.44 14.22 21.32
CA ARG A 161 -24.08 13.80 21.70
C ARG A 161 -23.19 13.96 20.46
N LYS A 162 -22.22 14.87 20.55
CA LYS A 162 -21.05 14.96 19.65
C LYS A 162 -20.23 13.67 19.74
N GLY A 163 -20.73 12.61 19.10
CA GLY A 163 -19.97 11.40 18.83
C GLY A 163 -19.08 11.65 17.61
N ARG A 164 -17.76 11.61 17.79
CA ARG A 164 -16.81 11.45 16.69
C ARG A 164 -17.11 10.09 16.03
N ARG A 165 -17.90 10.09 14.95
CA ARG A 165 -18.08 8.90 14.11
C ARG A 165 -16.73 8.56 13.46
N PRO A 166 -16.29 7.29 13.44
CA PRO A 166 -15.10 6.87 12.70
C PRO A 166 -15.28 7.19 11.21
N LEU A 167 -14.23 7.66 10.54
CA LEU A 167 -14.21 8.01 9.11
C LEU A 167 -14.71 6.86 8.20
N ILE A 168 -14.60 5.62 8.65
CA ILE A 168 -15.00 4.40 7.93
C ILE A 168 -16.53 4.24 7.84
N SER A 169 -17.30 4.76 8.81
CA SER A 169 -18.76 4.79 8.69
C SER A 169 -19.23 5.73 7.57
N ARG A 170 -18.37 6.65 7.08
CA ARG A 170 -18.62 7.45 5.87
C ARG A 170 -18.10 6.77 4.59
N ALA A 171 -17.19 5.80 4.68
CA ALA A 171 -16.70 5.05 3.52
C ALA A 171 -17.70 3.99 3.01
N GLN A 172 -18.71 3.65 3.82
CA GLN A 172 -19.81 2.77 3.43
C GLN A 172 -20.74 3.36 2.35
N GLU A 173 -20.59 4.64 2.00
CA GLU A 173 -21.37 5.29 0.93
C GLU A 173 -20.88 4.94 -0.50
N GLY A 174 -19.98 3.96 -0.68
CA GLY A 174 -19.49 3.56 -2.02
C GLY A 174 -18.75 2.21 -2.07
N ARG A 175 -19.53 1.11 -2.00
CA ARG A 175 -19.21 -0.31 -2.25
C ARG A 175 -17.77 -0.65 -2.73
N VAL A 176 -16.95 -1.15 -1.81
CA VAL A 176 -15.67 -1.85 -2.10
C VAL A 176 -15.99 -3.20 -2.77
N ARG A 177 -15.33 -3.52 -3.89
CA ARG A 177 -15.43 -4.84 -4.54
C ARG A 177 -14.14 -5.62 -4.35
N GLU A 178 -14.26 -6.93 -4.23
CA GLU A 178 -13.13 -7.82 -4.03
C GLU A 178 -12.88 -8.63 -5.29
N HIS A 179 -11.62 -8.75 -5.68
CA HIS A 179 -11.16 -9.60 -6.78
C HIS A 179 -10.17 -10.61 -6.23
N SER A 180 -10.30 -11.88 -6.59
CA SER A 180 -9.44 -12.96 -6.08
C SER A 180 -7.98 -12.83 -6.53
N ARG A 181 -7.75 -12.15 -7.65
CA ARG A 181 -6.43 -11.88 -8.24
C ARG A 181 -6.47 -10.62 -9.10
N LEU A 182 -5.31 -10.10 -9.46
CA LEU A 182 -5.21 -9.03 -10.44
C LEU A 182 -5.33 -9.59 -11.87
N ASP A 183 -6.38 -9.19 -12.58
CA ASP A 183 -6.53 -9.46 -14.01
C ASP A 183 -5.84 -8.35 -14.82
N TYR A 184 -4.63 -8.63 -15.30
CA TYR A 184 -3.84 -7.68 -16.08
C TYR A 184 -4.47 -7.33 -17.43
N GLU A 185 -5.19 -8.24 -18.07
CA GLU A 185 -5.82 -7.98 -19.36
C GLU A 185 -7.03 -7.07 -19.19
N TRP A 186 -7.84 -7.34 -18.16
CA TRP A 186 -8.95 -6.49 -17.77
C TRP A 186 -8.47 -5.10 -17.37
N PHE A 187 -7.44 -5.01 -16.51
CA PHE A 187 -6.85 -3.73 -16.11
C PHE A 187 -6.32 -2.95 -17.32
N SER A 188 -5.64 -3.62 -18.25
CA SER A 188 -5.15 -2.98 -19.48
C SER A 188 -6.28 -2.43 -20.34
N ALA A 189 -7.45 -3.10 -20.37
CA ALA A 189 -8.64 -2.59 -21.05
C ALA A 189 -9.20 -1.34 -20.35
N GLN A 190 -9.17 -1.29 -19.02
CA GLN A 190 -9.57 -0.09 -18.27
C GLN A 190 -8.63 1.09 -18.55
N VAL A 191 -7.32 0.84 -18.63
CA VAL A 191 -6.32 1.86 -18.94
C VAL A 191 -6.53 2.45 -20.33
N TYR A 192 -6.87 1.63 -21.32
CA TYR A 192 -7.11 2.07 -22.70
C TYR A 192 -8.16 3.19 -22.82
N GLY A 193 -9.23 3.14 -22.03
CA GLY A 193 -10.31 4.14 -22.03
C GLY A 193 -10.13 5.27 -21.02
N SER A 194 -9.01 5.32 -20.29
CA SER A 194 -8.80 6.32 -19.25
C SER A 194 -8.50 7.69 -19.85
N THR A 195 -9.13 8.73 -19.31
CA THR A 195 -8.92 10.15 -19.68
C THR A 195 -8.30 10.97 -18.56
N SER A 196 -7.90 10.33 -17.45
CA SER A 196 -7.39 11.04 -16.26
C SER A 196 -6.14 10.39 -15.69
N ASN A 197 -6.14 9.89 -14.46
CA ASN A 197 -4.92 9.34 -13.86
C ASN A 197 -4.88 7.82 -13.99
N VAL A 198 -3.74 7.31 -14.44
CA VAL A 198 -3.35 5.91 -14.32
C VAL A 198 -2.14 5.86 -13.42
N LYS A 199 -2.23 5.16 -12.28
CA LYS A 199 -1.13 5.03 -11.33
C LYS A 199 -0.85 3.55 -11.08
N ILE A 200 0.41 3.16 -11.09
CA ILE A 200 0.84 1.79 -10.75
C ILE A 200 1.90 1.90 -9.65
N LEU A 201 1.71 1.20 -8.53
CA LEU A 201 2.71 1.01 -7.48
C LEU A 201 2.92 -0.48 -7.28
N ASP A 202 4.14 -0.95 -7.48
CA ASP A 202 4.46 -2.36 -7.27
C ASP A 202 5.95 -2.60 -6.97
N ILE A 203 6.30 -3.77 -6.45
CA ILE A 203 7.68 -4.23 -6.33
C ILE A 203 8.20 -4.58 -7.74
N CYS A 204 7.54 -5.56 -8.36
CA CYS A 204 7.67 -5.95 -9.75
C CYS A 204 6.29 -6.43 -10.22
N SER A 205 6.06 -6.46 -11.53
CA SER A 205 4.72 -6.75 -12.09
C SER A 205 4.82 -7.51 -13.40
N ASP A 206 4.06 -8.59 -13.52
CA ASP A 206 3.95 -9.35 -14.78
C ASP A 206 3.26 -8.54 -15.88
N LEU A 207 2.55 -7.46 -15.53
CA LEU A 207 1.96 -6.52 -16.48
C LEU A 207 2.98 -6.02 -17.53
N PHE A 208 4.25 -5.90 -17.14
CA PHE A 208 5.35 -5.47 -18.02
C PHE A 208 6.12 -6.63 -18.66
N GLY A 209 5.67 -7.87 -18.40
CA GLY A 209 6.18 -9.08 -19.01
C GLY A 209 5.70 -9.28 -20.46
N PRO A 210 6.31 -10.21 -21.21
CA PRO A 210 5.99 -10.43 -22.62
C PRO A 210 4.52 -10.76 -22.90
N GLN A 211 3.85 -11.42 -21.94
CA GLN A 211 2.45 -11.83 -22.08
C GLN A 211 1.46 -10.66 -22.08
N PHE A 212 1.69 -9.64 -21.25
CA PHE A 212 0.70 -8.58 -21.01
C PHE A 212 1.14 -7.20 -21.53
N SER A 213 2.45 -6.98 -21.68
CA SER A 213 3.01 -5.65 -21.98
C SER A 213 2.46 -5.04 -23.26
N GLU A 214 2.26 -5.81 -24.33
CA GLU A 214 1.80 -5.24 -25.59
C GLU A 214 0.40 -4.61 -25.46
N ARG A 215 -0.53 -5.32 -24.82
CA ARG A 215 -1.90 -4.83 -24.59
C ARG A 215 -1.90 -3.62 -23.67
N PHE A 216 -1.14 -3.70 -22.58
CA PHE A 216 -0.97 -2.57 -21.66
C PHE A 216 -0.38 -1.34 -22.37
N PHE A 217 0.62 -1.52 -23.24
CA PHE A 217 1.28 -0.44 -23.97
C PHE A 217 0.37 0.24 -24.99
N ARG A 218 -0.53 -0.53 -25.63
CA ARG A 218 -1.62 0.05 -26.43
C ARG A 218 -2.54 0.89 -25.55
N GLY A 219 -2.86 0.40 -24.36
CA GLY A 219 -3.63 1.13 -23.36
C GLY A 219 -2.97 2.46 -22.96
N VAL A 220 -1.67 2.45 -22.62
CA VAL A 220 -0.91 3.66 -22.24
C VAL A 220 -0.89 4.68 -23.37
N ARG A 221 -0.66 4.26 -24.62
CA ARG A 221 -0.71 5.16 -25.79
C ARG A 221 -2.07 5.83 -25.90
N SER A 222 -3.15 5.05 -25.95
CA SER A 222 -4.52 5.57 -26.00
C SER A 222 -4.83 6.51 -24.84
N ALA A 223 -4.48 6.13 -23.61
CA ALA A 223 -4.72 6.95 -22.43
C ALA A 223 -4.00 8.31 -22.54
N THR A 224 -2.71 8.30 -22.87
CA THR A 224 -1.93 9.54 -23.00
C THR A 224 -2.37 10.41 -24.17
N GLU A 225 -2.79 9.82 -25.30
CA GLU A 225 -3.42 10.53 -26.43
C GLU A 225 -4.75 11.19 -26.01
N ASN A 226 -5.48 10.58 -25.07
CA ASN A 226 -6.68 11.16 -24.45
C ASN A 226 -6.38 12.14 -23.31
N GLY A 227 -5.11 12.53 -23.09
CA GLY A 227 -4.69 13.46 -22.05
C GLY A 227 -4.53 12.86 -20.65
N ALA A 228 -4.63 11.54 -20.51
CA ALA A 228 -4.41 10.87 -19.23
C ALA A 228 -2.94 10.92 -18.83
N ARG A 229 -2.68 11.15 -17.53
CA ARG A 229 -1.33 11.03 -16.95
C ARG A 229 -1.12 9.62 -16.42
N VAL A 230 -0.03 9.00 -16.85
CA VAL A 230 0.38 7.64 -16.50
C VAL A 230 1.64 7.70 -15.64
N GLN A 231 1.53 7.24 -14.39
CA GLN A 231 2.59 7.27 -13.40
C GLN A 231 2.86 5.85 -12.91
N ILE A 232 4.09 5.38 -13.08
CA ILE A 232 4.49 4.03 -12.68
C ILE A 232 5.60 4.15 -11.66
N LEU A 233 5.38 3.61 -10.47
CA LEU A 233 6.31 3.61 -9.35
C LEU A 233 6.70 2.17 -9.03
N LEU A 234 7.98 1.84 -9.20
CA LEU A 234 8.52 0.51 -8.92
C LEU A 234 9.56 0.56 -7.82
N LEU A 235 9.77 -0.57 -7.13
CA LEU A 235 10.87 -0.69 -6.19
C LEU A 235 12.22 -0.66 -6.92
N GLY A 236 13.15 0.13 -6.40
CA GLY A 236 14.50 0.24 -6.95
C GLY A 236 15.27 -1.08 -6.77
N PRO A 237 15.94 -1.60 -7.82
CA PRO A 237 16.61 -2.91 -7.79
C PRO A 237 17.79 -2.96 -6.81
N ASP A 238 18.39 -1.80 -6.52
CA ASP A 238 19.52 -1.63 -5.60
C ASP A 238 19.07 -1.11 -4.20
N SER A 239 17.77 -1.06 -3.93
CA SER A 239 17.27 -0.53 -2.67
C SER A 239 17.47 -1.52 -1.51
N PHE A 240 17.68 -0.98 -0.30
CA PHE A 240 17.74 -1.80 0.92
C PHE A 240 16.46 -2.60 1.16
N ALA A 241 15.31 -2.12 0.68
CA ALA A 241 14.04 -2.84 0.74
C ALA A 241 14.10 -4.19 0.00
N ILE A 242 14.84 -4.27 -1.11
CA ILE A 242 15.09 -5.55 -1.80
C ILE A 242 15.95 -6.47 -0.94
N SER A 243 16.99 -5.95 -0.28
CA SER A 243 17.78 -6.75 0.66
C SER A 243 16.92 -7.33 1.79
N LEU A 244 15.97 -6.56 2.31
CA LEU A 244 15.03 -7.03 3.35
C LEU A 244 14.09 -8.12 2.83
N LEU A 245 13.46 -7.90 1.67
CA LEU A 245 12.61 -8.90 1.00
C LEU A 245 13.37 -10.21 0.74
N ASN A 246 14.61 -10.10 0.26
CA ASN A 246 15.47 -11.25 -0.04
C ASN A 246 15.87 -12.03 1.22
N HIS A 247 16.07 -11.35 2.35
CA HIS A 247 16.33 -12.02 3.63
C HIS A 247 15.11 -12.80 4.14
N GLU A 248 13.91 -12.35 3.80
CA GLU A 248 12.65 -12.99 4.20
C GLU A 248 12.25 -14.14 3.26
N GLU A 249 12.67 -14.12 1.98
CA GLU A 249 12.24 -15.09 0.95
C GLU A 249 13.21 -16.24 0.62
N GLY A 250 14.45 -16.24 1.12
CA GLY A 250 15.43 -17.29 0.81
C GLY A 250 15.95 -17.26 -0.65
N GLU A 251 16.29 -18.41 -1.25
CA GLU A 251 17.01 -18.54 -2.54
C GLU A 251 16.34 -17.86 -3.77
N SER A 252 15.11 -17.36 -3.65
CA SER A 252 14.36 -16.67 -4.73
C SER A 252 14.82 -15.23 -5.04
N SER A 253 15.78 -14.69 -4.27
CA SER A 253 16.28 -13.31 -4.31
C SER A 253 16.87 -12.85 -5.66
N ALA A 254 17.56 -13.74 -6.38
CA ALA A 254 18.16 -13.43 -7.68
C ALA A 254 17.11 -13.18 -8.78
N ASP A 255 15.88 -13.66 -8.58
CA ASP A 255 14.80 -13.54 -9.56
C ASP A 255 14.09 -12.17 -9.46
N ILE A 256 13.87 -11.64 -8.25
CA ILE A 256 13.19 -10.34 -8.08
C ILE A 256 13.99 -9.20 -8.71
N ARG A 257 15.28 -9.09 -8.42
CA ARG A 257 16.12 -8.04 -9.03
C ARG A 257 16.11 -8.16 -10.55
N ARG A 258 16.19 -9.38 -11.07
CA ARG A 258 16.16 -9.65 -12.52
C ARG A 258 14.83 -9.22 -13.12
N ASP A 259 13.72 -9.50 -12.45
CA ASP A 259 12.37 -9.14 -12.89
C ASP A 259 12.13 -7.63 -12.84
N ILE A 260 12.59 -6.94 -11.79
CA ILE A 260 12.58 -5.47 -11.75
C ILE A 260 13.36 -4.92 -12.94
N MET A 261 14.59 -5.38 -13.15
CA MET A 261 15.42 -4.92 -14.27
C MET A 261 14.80 -5.22 -15.64
N ARG A 262 14.12 -6.36 -15.80
CA ARG A 262 13.34 -6.70 -17.00
C ARG A 262 12.22 -5.68 -17.21
N ASN A 263 11.44 -5.41 -16.17
CA ASN A 263 10.32 -4.46 -16.22
C ASN A 263 10.80 -3.04 -16.59
N LEU A 264 11.89 -2.58 -15.98
CA LEU A 264 12.48 -1.27 -16.29
C LEU A 264 12.95 -1.16 -17.74
N ARG A 265 13.54 -2.22 -18.32
CA ARG A 265 13.90 -2.23 -19.74
C ARG A 265 12.66 -2.15 -20.64
N THR A 266 11.61 -2.89 -20.31
CA THR A 266 10.34 -2.87 -21.07
C THR A 266 9.71 -1.48 -21.03
N LEU A 267 9.64 -0.85 -19.85
CA LEU A 267 9.09 0.49 -19.65
C LEU A 267 9.94 1.59 -20.31
N TYR A 268 11.27 1.49 -20.22
CA TYR A 268 12.17 2.40 -20.91
C TYR A 268 11.99 2.34 -22.45
N SER A 269 11.82 1.12 -22.99
CA SER A 269 11.52 0.93 -24.41
C SER A 269 10.17 1.56 -24.81
N LEU A 270 9.15 1.45 -23.95
CA LEU A 270 7.87 2.13 -24.17
C LEU A 270 8.04 3.65 -24.22
N ALA A 271 8.68 4.25 -23.23
CA ALA A 271 8.88 5.70 -23.13
C ALA A 271 9.52 6.31 -24.40
N ARG A 272 10.47 5.57 -25.00
CA ARG A 272 11.14 5.97 -26.25
C ARG A 272 10.26 5.89 -27.48
N ARG A 273 9.22 5.06 -27.45
CA ARG A 273 8.28 4.83 -28.56
C ARG A 273 7.02 5.70 -28.47
N LEU A 274 6.80 6.41 -27.37
CA LEU A 274 5.74 7.39 -27.24
C LEU A 274 6.05 8.63 -28.11
N GLY A 275 4.99 9.22 -28.69
CA GLY A 275 5.08 10.49 -29.40
C GLY A 275 5.44 11.66 -28.46
N GLU A 276 5.79 12.81 -29.05
CA GLU A 276 6.23 13.97 -28.28
C GLU A 276 5.16 14.49 -27.31
N ASP A 277 3.89 14.50 -27.73
CA ASP A 277 2.76 14.95 -26.89
C ASP A 277 2.45 13.99 -25.74
N SER A 278 2.62 12.69 -25.96
CA SER A 278 2.35 11.65 -24.95
C SER A 278 3.47 11.51 -23.92
N ARG A 279 4.72 11.80 -24.32
CA ARG A 279 5.91 11.62 -23.47
C ARG A 279 5.83 12.39 -22.13
N PRO A 280 5.43 13.67 -22.05
CA PRO A 280 5.33 14.37 -20.75
C PRO A 280 4.20 13.85 -19.85
N LEU A 281 3.28 13.03 -20.38
CA LEU A 281 2.19 12.42 -19.62
C LEU A 281 2.55 11.04 -19.08
N PHE A 282 3.67 10.45 -19.50
CA PHE A 282 4.13 9.14 -19.05
C PHE A 282 5.42 9.27 -18.23
N GLU A 283 5.37 8.89 -16.95
CA GLU A 283 6.55 8.94 -16.08
C GLU A 283 6.70 7.63 -15.31
N VAL A 284 7.96 7.17 -15.21
CA VAL A 284 8.35 5.99 -14.42
C VAL A 284 9.36 6.44 -13.38
N ARG A 285 9.16 6.04 -12.12
CA ARG A 285 10.07 6.37 -11.01
C ARG A 285 10.34 5.16 -10.14
N LEU A 286 11.44 5.22 -9.40
CA LEU A 286 11.94 4.19 -8.51
C LEU A 286 11.90 4.64 -7.05
N CYS A 287 11.22 3.89 -6.19
CA CYS A 287 11.26 4.11 -4.75
C CYS A 287 12.36 3.25 -4.10
N SER A 288 12.89 3.72 -2.97
CA SER A 288 13.85 2.97 -2.15
C SER A 288 13.26 2.45 -0.83
N THR A 289 12.01 2.84 -0.54
CA THR A 289 11.30 2.48 0.69
C THR A 289 10.51 1.19 0.49
N PRO A 290 10.45 0.29 1.49
CA PRO A 290 9.59 -0.89 1.44
C PRO A 290 8.13 -0.52 1.16
N LEU A 291 7.48 -1.32 0.32
CA LEU A 291 6.09 -1.09 -0.08
C LEU A 291 5.15 -1.85 0.85
N GLY A 292 4.27 -1.14 1.54
CA GLY A 292 3.22 -1.74 2.37
C GLY A 292 1.96 -2.13 1.58
N MET A 293 1.85 -1.70 0.32
CA MET A 293 0.71 -1.97 -0.56
C MET A 293 1.15 -1.96 -2.04
N THR A 294 0.33 -2.55 -2.89
CA THR A 294 0.37 -2.34 -4.34
C THR A 294 -0.87 -1.56 -4.78
N LEU A 295 -0.75 -0.81 -5.88
CA LEU A 295 -1.81 0.04 -6.42
C LEU A 295 -1.88 -0.12 -7.93
N TYR A 296 -3.08 -0.33 -8.46
CA TYR A 296 -3.39 -0.29 -9.88
C TYR A 296 -4.62 0.59 -10.09
N ARG A 297 -4.41 1.87 -10.42
CA ARG A 297 -5.46 2.87 -10.60
C ARG A 297 -5.75 3.15 -12.06
N TRP A 298 -7.03 3.30 -12.37
CA TRP A 298 -7.55 3.88 -13.61
C TRP A 298 -8.69 4.83 -13.26
N GLY A 299 -8.57 6.09 -13.66
CA GLY A 299 -9.63 7.06 -13.46
C GLY A 299 -9.94 7.32 -11.98
N ASP A 300 -11.17 7.01 -11.58
CA ASP A 300 -11.69 7.16 -10.22
C ASP A 300 -11.68 5.85 -9.41
N ARG A 301 -11.12 4.77 -9.95
CA ARG A 301 -11.06 3.46 -9.30
C ARG A 301 -9.64 2.95 -9.20
N SER A 302 -9.41 2.13 -8.19
CA SER A 302 -8.12 1.51 -7.96
C SER A 302 -8.28 0.13 -7.38
N LEU A 303 -7.46 -0.81 -7.86
CA LEU A 303 -7.21 -2.09 -7.19
C LEU A 303 -6.04 -1.91 -6.23
N VAL A 304 -6.26 -2.29 -4.98
CA VAL A 304 -5.27 -2.19 -3.90
C VAL A 304 -5.11 -3.56 -3.28
N SER A 305 -3.87 -4.02 -3.14
CA SER A 305 -3.56 -5.20 -2.34
C SER A 305 -2.45 -4.93 -1.36
N PHE A 306 -2.43 -5.71 -0.29
CA PHE A 306 -1.38 -5.69 0.71
C PHE A 306 -0.54 -6.95 0.45
N PRO A 307 0.64 -6.83 -0.19
CA PRO A 307 1.41 -7.99 -0.58
C PRO A 307 1.75 -8.81 0.68
N ALA A 308 1.35 -10.08 0.68
CA ALA A 308 1.84 -11.05 1.65
C ALA A 308 3.27 -11.44 1.25
N LEU A 309 4.16 -11.57 2.23
CA LEU A 309 5.54 -11.99 2.02
C LEU A 309 5.59 -13.26 1.15
N GLY A 310 6.45 -13.30 0.12
CA GLY A 310 6.64 -14.49 -0.71
C GLY A 310 5.64 -14.70 -1.85
N ARG A 311 4.74 -13.75 -2.16
CA ARG A 311 3.78 -13.89 -3.28
C ARG A 311 3.88 -12.76 -4.31
N PRO A 312 3.83 -13.07 -5.62
CA PRO A 312 3.68 -12.05 -6.66
C PRO A 312 2.46 -11.17 -6.39
N SER A 313 2.59 -9.87 -6.62
CA SER A 313 1.57 -8.86 -6.37
C SER A 313 0.22 -9.17 -7.02
N GLY A 314 0.24 -9.85 -8.18
CA GLY A 314 -0.97 -10.21 -8.92
C GLY A 314 -1.75 -11.41 -8.37
N ASN A 315 -1.17 -12.21 -7.47
CA ASN A 315 -1.77 -13.46 -6.99
C ASN A 315 -2.57 -13.31 -5.68
N GLY A 316 -2.56 -12.11 -5.09
CA GLY A 316 -3.32 -11.80 -3.89
C GLY A 316 -4.70 -11.21 -4.17
N VAL A 317 -5.56 -11.22 -3.15
CA VAL A 317 -6.85 -10.51 -3.14
C VAL A 317 -6.63 -9.02 -3.41
N GLN A 318 -7.40 -8.47 -4.35
CA GLN A 318 -7.39 -7.06 -4.70
C GLN A 318 -8.70 -6.41 -4.26
N LEU A 319 -8.59 -5.29 -3.56
CA LEU A 319 -9.70 -4.46 -3.15
C LEU A 319 -9.87 -3.34 -4.18
N GLU A 320 -10.97 -3.38 -4.92
CA GLU A 320 -11.40 -2.29 -5.79
C GLU A 320 -12.08 -1.22 -4.94
N VAL A 321 -11.50 -0.03 -4.95
CA VAL A 321 -11.93 1.10 -4.15
C VAL A 321 -12.08 2.33 -5.03
N VAL A 322 -13.05 3.17 -4.69
CA VAL A 322 -13.25 4.47 -5.34
C VAL A 322 -12.23 5.44 -4.77
N ALA A 323 -11.46 6.11 -5.63
CA ALA A 323 -10.39 7.05 -5.26
C ALA A 323 -10.88 8.20 -4.36
N LYS A 324 -12.15 8.61 -4.51
CA LYS A 324 -12.78 9.67 -3.70
C LYS A 324 -13.22 9.20 -2.30
N SER A 325 -13.24 7.89 -2.04
CA SER A 325 -13.56 7.37 -0.70
C SER A 325 -12.46 7.74 0.29
N ALA A 326 -12.75 7.70 1.60
CA ALA A 326 -11.74 7.98 2.63
C ALA A 326 -10.52 7.04 2.52
N PHE A 327 -10.77 5.77 2.19
CA PHE A 327 -9.70 4.79 2.00
C PHE A 327 -8.94 5.03 0.67
N GLY A 328 -9.65 5.34 -0.41
CA GLY A 328 -9.02 5.75 -1.68
C GLY A 328 -8.12 6.97 -1.52
N ALA A 329 -8.57 7.99 -0.78
CA ALA A 329 -7.78 9.18 -0.50
C ALA A 329 -6.51 8.87 0.32
N PHE A 330 -6.60 7.94 1.28
CA PHE A 330 -5.44 7.47 2.04
C PHE A 330 -4.41 6.76 1.15
N VAL A 331 -4.87 5.87 0.27
CA VAL A 331 -4.01 5.15 -0.68
C VAL A 331 -3.34 6.12 -1.65
N GLU A 332 -4.09 7.10 -2.15
CA GLU A 332 -3.57 8.16 -3.03
C GLU A 332 -2.50 9.02 -2.34
N GLN A 333 -2.73 9.42 -1.10
CA GLN A 333 -1.74 10.15 -0.33
C GLN A 333 -0.45 9.34 -0.16
N GLY A 334 -0.56 8.04 0.14
CA GLY A 334 0.60 7.15 0.23
C GLY A 334 1.38 7.05 -1.07
N PHE A 335 0.68 6.94 -2.21
CA PHE A 335 1.32 6.98 -3.53
C PHE A 335 2.05 8.30 -3.76
N ASP A 336 1.38 9.44 -3.53
CA ASP A 336 1.93 10.77 -3.81
C ASP A 336 3.16 11.06 -2.93
N GLU A 337 3.15 10.64 -1.67
CA GLU A 337 4.31 10.75 -0.77
C GLU A 337 5.52 9.95 -1.26
N LEU A 338 5.30 8.71 -1.72
CA LEU A 338 6.36 7.89 -2.30
C LEU A 338 6.85 8.47 -3.63
N TRP A 339 5.93 8.96 -4.46
CA TRP A 339 6.23 9.58 -5.75
C TRP A 339 7.18 10.76 -5.60
N LEU A 340 6.92 11.66 -4.65
CA LEU A 340 7.75 12.84 -4.40
C LEU A 340 9.20 12.49 -4.00
N ARG A 341 9.41 11.35 -3.33
CA ARG A 341 10.73 10.90 -2.86
C ARG A 341 11.42 9.94 -3.82
N SER A 342 10.75 9.58 -4.91
CA SER A 342 11.25 8.59 -5.87
C SER A 342 12.17 9.20 -6.93
N THR A 343 13.08 8.38 -7.45
CA THR A 343 14.03 8.77 -8.49
C THR A 343 13.46 8.48 -9.88
N PRO A 344 13.42 9.46 -10.82
CA PRO A 344 13.01 9.21 -12.19
C PRO A 344 13.84 8.11 -12.87
N LEU A 345 13.20 7.29 -13.71
CA LEU A 345 13.86 6.21 -14.44
C LEU A 345 15.03 6.70 -15.30
N GLU A 346 14.94 7.91 -15.84
CA GLU A 346 15.99 8.54 -16.63
C GLU A 346 17.28 8.70 -15.82
N ARG A 347 17.16 9.11 -14.55
CA ARG A 347 18.32 9.24 -13.64
C ARG A 347 18.90 7.89 -13.20
N PHE A 348 18.12 6.82 -13.29
CA PHE A 348 18.59 5.47 -13.03
C PHE A 348 19.31 4.87 -14.25
N THR A 349 18.90 5.25 -15.45
CA THR A 349 19.45 4.71 -16.71
C THR A 349 20.56 5.56 -17.33
N HIS A 350 20.64 6.83 -16.95
CA HIS A 350 21.63 7.79 -17.43
C HIS A 350 22.33 8.52 -16.28
N ALA A 351 23.62 8.72 -16.44
CA ALA A 351 24.44 9.57 -15.61
C ALA A 351 24.63 10.92 -16.33
N SER A 352 24.54 12.02 -15.58
CA SER A 352 25.00 13.32 -16.06
C SER A 352 26.53 13.37 -15.92
N VAL A 353 27.21 13.63 -17.04
CA VAL A 353 28.66 13.78 -17.13
C VAL A 353 28.93 15.22 -17.56
N THR A 354 29.59 15.99 -16.71
CA THR A 354 30.06 17.33 -17.09
C THR A 354 31.53 17.21 -17.47
N LEU A 355 31.90 17.68 -18.65
CA LEU A 355 33.30 17.88 -19.01
C LEU A 355 33.66 19.34 -18.85
N VAL A 356 34.83 19.59 -18.25
CA VAL A 356 35.44 20.90 -18.10
C VAL A 356 36.69 20.96 -18.97
N ASP A 357 36.72 21.89 -19.93
CA ASP A 357 37.89 22.13 -20.76
C ASP A 357 38.97 22.97 -20.06
N ALA A 358 40.16 23.05 -20.64
CA ALA A 358 41.29 23.81 -20.10
C ALA A 358 41.04 25.34 -20.00
N ALA A 359 40.07 25.88 -20.76
CA ALA A 359 39.63 27.27 -20.67
C ALA A 359 38.51 27.48 -19.63
N GLY A 360 38.09 26.42 -18.94
CA GLY A 360 37.02 26.42 -17.95
C GLY A 360 35.60 26.32 -18.53
N GLY A 361 35.48 26.06 -19.84
CA GLY A 361 34.20 25.78 -20.49
C GLY A 361 33.60 24.47 -19.98
N ARG A 362 32.33 24.50 -19.57
CA ARG A 362 31.62 23.34 -19.01
C ARG A 362 30.58 22.87 -19.99
N ARG A 363 30.54 21.57 -20.27
CA ARG A 363 29.53 20.95 -21.12
C ARG A 363 28.96 19.70 -20.47
N GLU A 364 27.64 19.64 -20.37
CA GLU A 364 26.92 18.53 -19.76
C GLU A 364 26.45 17.53 -20.83
N PHE A 365 26.60 16.25 -20.53
CA PHE A 365 26.18 15.13 -21.36
C PHE A 365 25.32 14.17 -20.53
N SER A 366 24.22 13.69 -21.10
CA SER A 366 23.42 12.62 -20.53
C SER A 366 23.84 11.28 -21.13
N CYS A 367 24.61 10.50 -20.40
CA CYS A 367 25.23 9.27 -20.89
C CYS A 367 24.61 8.04 -20.25
N ARG A 368 24.45 6.96 -21.01
CA ARG A 368 24.16 5.66 -20.37
C ARG A 368 25.40 5.22 -19.61
N PHE A 369 25.20 4.50 -18.52
CA PHE A 369 26.33 4.08 -17.69
C PHE A 369 26.17 2.65 -17.16
N VAL A 370 27.30 2.06 -16.78
CA VAL A 370 27.40 0.86 -15.97
C VAL A 370 28.42 1.15 -14.87
N ALA A 371 28.01 0.98 -13.61
CA ALA A 371 28.91 1.05 -12.47
C ALA A 371 29.42 -0.36 -12.14
N VAL A 372 30.74 -0.53 -12.07
CA VAL A 372 31.40 -1.77 -11.65
C VAL A 372 32.42 -1.39 -10.59
N GLU A 373 32.20 -1.86 -9.36
CA GLU A 373 33.00 -1.52 -8.18
C GLU A 373 33.08 0.00 -7.97
N TYR A 374 34.25 0.60 -8.21
CA TYR A 374 34.53 2.03 -8.04
C TYR A 374 34.63 2.78 -9.38
N CYS A 375 34.36 2.09 -10.49
CA CYS A 375 34.45 2.66 -11.83
C CYS A 375 33.07 2.85 -12.45
N VAL A 376 32.85 4.01 -13.07
CA VAL A 376 31.63 4.30 -13.85
C VAL A 376 32.02 4.33 -15.32
N TYR A 377 31.56 3.33 -16.06
CA TYR A 377 31.72 3.27 -17.52
C TYR A 377 30.55 3.98 -18.15
N VAL A 378 30.83 5.04 -18.92
CA VAL A 378 29.80 5.81 -19.62
C VAL A 378 29.87 5.58 -21.12
N THR A 379 28.72 5.60 -21.79
CA THR A 379 28.62 5.56 -23.24
C THR A 379 27.65 6.63 -23.73
N GLY A 380 28.09 7.38 -24.74
CA GLY A 380 27.34 8.49 -25.33
C GLY A 380 28.01 8.91 -26.64
N PRO A 381 27.33 8.81 -27.80
CA PRO A 381 27.90 9.22 -29.08
C PRO A 381 28.33 10.69 -29.08
N ASP A 382 27.55 11.56 -28.45
CA ASP A 382 27.83 12.99 -28.36
C ASP A 382 29.04 13.29 -27.46
N LEU A 383 29.16 12.57 -26.34
CA LEU A 383 30.33 12.64 -25.46
C LEU A 383 31.60 12.21 -26.20
N LEU A 384 31.55 11.06 -26.89
CA LEU A 384 32.69 10.55 -27.65
C LEU A 384 33.07 11.49 -28.79
N SER A 385 32.09 12.06 -29.50
CA SER A 385 32.33 13.03 -30.57
C SER A 385 32.96 14.32 -30.04
N TYR A 386 32.51 14.79 -28.87
CA TYR A 386 33.11 15.94 -28.20
C TYR A 386 34.55 15.66 -27.77
N MET A 387 34.79 14.51 -27.13
CA MET A 387 36.13 14.10 -26.70
C MET A 387 37.09 13.91 -27.87
N ALA A 388 36.64 13.36 -29.01
CA ALA A 388 37.47 13.20 -30.21
C ALA A 388 37.93 14.54 -30.81
N GLY A 389 37.19 15.62 -30.58
CA GLY A 389 37.57 16.97 -31.01
C GLY A 389 38.54 17.70 -30.07
N HIS A 390 38.87 17.12 -28.91
CA HIS A 390 39.72 17.72 -27.87
C HIS A 390 40.89 16.78 -27.53
N ARG A 391 41.98 17.30 -26.99
CA ARG A 391 43.04 16.42 -26.46
C ARG A 391 42.64 15.94 -25.06
N PHE A 392 42.89 14.67 -24.75
CA PHE A 392 42.47 14.06 -23.47
C PHE A 392 43.09 14.74 -22.23
N ASP A 393 44.26 15.35 -22.35
CA ASP A 393 44.94 16.11 -21.30
C ASP A 393 44.31 17.49 -21.04
N GLN A 394 43.35 17.92 -21.87
CA GLN A 394 42.67 19.21 -21.76
C GLN A 394 41.26 19.10 -21.19
N LEU A 395 40.82 17.90 -20.81
CA LEU A 395 39.48 17.64 -20.29
C LEU A 395 39.57 17.05 -18.88
N SER A 396 38.72 17.55 -18.00
CA SER A 396 38.47 16.97 -16.68
C SER A 396 36.97 16.69 -16.49
N VAL A 397 36.64 15.70 -15.67
CA VAL A 397 35.25 15.27 -15.37
C VAL A 397 34.82 15.84 -14.03
#